data_AF-A0A3A8NBW4-F1
#
_entry.id   AF-A0A3A8NBW4-F1
#
_cell.length_a   1.000
_cell.length_b   1.000
_cell.length_c   1.000
_cell.angle_alpha   90.00
_cell.angle_beta   90.00
_cell.angle_gamma   90.00
#
_symmetry.space_group_name_H-M   'P 1'
#
loop_
_entity.id
_entity.type
_entity.pdbx_description
1 polymer ?
#
loop_
_entity_poly.entity_id
_entity_poly.type
_entity_poly.pdbx_seq_one_letter_code
_entity_poly.pdbx_strand_id
1 'polypeptide(L)'
;MATINITFDGRSADVPVELERMISDTDVRRIAVELVRSGGVPGLQRFELREDAFQHYVVDRFRGAHGEERIYLRPKVPFGAC
;
A
#
# COMPACT_ATOMS: atom_id res chain seq x y z
N MET A 1 -0.92 -4.33 -15.46
CA MET A 1 0.09 -4.21 -14.39
C MET A 1 -0.32 -3.05 -13.51
N ALA A 2 -0.38 -3.26 -12.20
CA ALA A 2 -0.73 -2.23 -11.25
C ALA A 2 0.50 -1.82 -10.42
N THR A 3 0.49 -0.61 -9.87
CA THR A 3 1.51 -0.15 -8.95
C THR A 3 0.87 0.15 -7.61
N ILE A 4 1.40 -0.43 -6.53
CA ILE A 4 1.04 -0.07 -5.16
C ILE A 4 2.12 0.87 -4.62
N ASN A 5 1.74 2.11 -4.33
CA ASN A 5 2.56 3.04 -3.56
C ASN A 5 2.29 2.81 -2.07
N ILE A 6 3.31 2.43 -1.30
CA ILE A 6 3.20 2.15 0.13
C ILE A 6 3.93 3.26 0.90
N THR A 7 3.20 4.02 1.70
CA THR A 7 3.77 5.04 2.60
C THR A 7 3.87 4.52 4.02
N PHE A 8 5.05 4.24 4.54
CA PHE A 8 5.24 3.73 5.90
C PHE A 8 6.43 4.44 6.57
N ASP A 9 6.30 4.77 7.87
CA ASP A 9 7.39 5.40 8.65
C ASP A 9 7.98 6.67 7.98
N GLY A 10 7.11 7.49 7.39
CA GLY A 10 7.50 8.73 6.70
C GLY A 10 8.16 8.54 5.32
N ARG A 11 8.24 7.32 4.80
CA ARG A 11 8.83 7.00 3.50
C ARG A 11 7.79 6.37 2.57
N SER A 12 7.94 6.58 1.28
CA SER A 12 7.07 5.99 0.26
C SER A 12 7.88 5.24 -0.79
N ALA A 13 7.35 4.11 -1.26
CA ALA A 13 7.93 3.37 -2.38
C ALA A 13 6.85 2.78 -3.27
N ASP A 14 7.14 2.72 -4.57
CA ASP A 14 6.30 2.08 -5.57
C ASP A 14 6.70 0.61 -5.73
N VAL A 15 5.70 -0.27 -5.70
CA VAL A 15 5.87 -1.70 -5.93
C VAL A 15 4.99 -2.13 -7.10
N PRO A 16 5.58 -2.59 -8.22
CA PRO A 16 4.82 -3.17 -9.30
C PRO A 16 4.21 -4.50 -8.84
N VAL A 17 2.94 -4.71 -9.10
CA VAL A 17 2.21 -5.93 -8.78
C VAL A 17 1.39 -6.39 -9.98
N GLU A 18 1.34 -7.71 -10.15
CA GLU A 18 0.45 -8.35 -11.10
C GLU A 18 -0.86 -8.69 -10.38
N LEU A 19 -1.92 -7.97 -10.74
CA LEU A 19 -3.26 -8.22 -10.21
C LEU A 19 -4.10 -8.86 -11.32
N GLU A 20 -4.44 -10.13 -11.14
CA GLU A 20 -5.30 -10.86 -12.08
C GLU A 20 -6.77 -10.38 -12.03
N ARG A 21 -7.15 -9.72 -10.93
CA ARG A 21 -8.49 -9.21 -10.67
C ARG A 21 -8.43 -7.97 -9.79
N MET A 22 -9.55 -7.24 -9.73
CA MET A 22 -9.71 -6.19 -8.71
C MET A 22 -9.65 -6.83 -7.32
N ILE A 23 -8.72 -6.37 -6.50
CA ILE A 23 -8.53 -6.84 -5.11
C ILE A 23 -9.23 -5.91 -4.13
N SER A 24 -9.70 -6.44 -3.00
CA SER A 24 -10.32 -5.64 -1.94
C SER A 24 -9.29 -4.78 -1.21
N ASP A 25 -9.72 -3.73 -0.50
CA ASP A 25 -8.81 -2.92 0.31
C ASP A 25 -8.19 -3.71 1.48
N THR A 26 -8.93 -4.71 1.99
CA THR A 26 -8.42 -5.66 2.98
C THR A 26 -7.26 -6.46 2.40
N ASP A 27 -7.37 -6.93 1.16
CA ASP A 27 -6.29 -7.65 0.48
C ASP A 27 -5.10 -6.73 0.20
N VAL A 28 -5.33 -5.48 -0.24
CA VAL A 28 -4.24 -4.50 -0.43
C VAL A 28 -3.43 -4.34 0.86
N ARG A 29 -4.10 -4.18 2.00
CA ARG A 29 -3.43 -4.04 3.31
C ARG A 29 -2.65 -5.30 3.68
N ARG A 30 -3.23 -6.48 3.47
CA ARG A 30 -2.56 -7.77 3.74
C ARG A 30 -1.31 -7.95 2.86
N ILE A 31 -1.44 -7.72 1.55
CA ILE A 31 -0.32 -7.79 0.59
C ILE A 31 0.79 -6.81 1.00
N ALA A 32 0.44 -5.60 1.42
CA ALA A 32 1.44 -4.63 1.88
C ALA A 32 2.20 -5.10 3.13
N VAL A 33 1.53 -5.76 4.09
CA VAL A 33 2.22 -6.37 5.24
C VAL A 33 3.25 -7.40 4.76
N GLU A 34 2.84 -8.29 3.86
CA GLU A 34 3.69 -9.32 3.30
C GLU A 34 4.89 -8.74 2.53
N LEU A 35 4.66 -7.73 1.69
CA LEU A 35 5.71 -7.03 0.95
C LEU A 35 6.72 -6.34 1.87
N VAL A 36 6.26 -5.67 2.92
CA VAL A 36 7.15 -4.98 3.87
C VAL A 36 7.95 -5.97 4.72
N ARG A 37 7.33 -7.07 5.17
CA ARG A 37 8.02 -8.12 5.94
C ARG A 37 9.08 -8.84 5.11
N SER A 38 8.73 -9.17 3.86
CA SER A 38 9.64 -9.89 2.94
C SER A 38 10.76 -9.01 2.38
N GLY A 39 10.66 -7.68 2.51
CA GLY A 39 11.61 -6.74 1.89
C GLY A 39 11.32 -6.47 0.41
N GLY A 40 10.14 -6.86 -0.09
CA GLY A 40 9.66 -6.54 -1.43
C GLY A 40 9.32 -5.06 -1.66
N VAL A 41 9.38 -4.23 -0.61
CA VAL A 41 9.25 -2.77 -0.69
C VAL A 41 10.63 -2.11 -0.51
N PRO A 42 11.22 -1.54 -1.58
CA PRO A 42 12.54 -0.92 -1.49
C PRO A 42 12.64 0.15 -0.41
N GLY A 43 13.62 0.02 0.49
CA GLY A 43 13.88 1.00 1.55
C GLY A 43 12.90 1.03 2.72
N LEU A 44 11.95 0.07 2.77
CA LEU A 44 10.85 0.02 3.75
C LEU A 44 10.79 -1.29 4.55
N GLN A 45 11.76 -2.19 4.43
CA GLN A 45 11.72 -3.51 5.07
C GLN A 45 11.60 -3.43 6.60
N ARG A 46 10.64 -4.19 7.16
CA ARG A 46 10.46 -4.42 8.61
C ARG A 46 10.00 -5.84 8.87
N PHE A 47 10.90 -6.69 9.36
CA PHE A 47 10.61 -8.10 9.64
C PHE A 47 9.52 -8.31 10.70
N GLU A 48 9.53 -7.49 11.76
CA GLU A 48 8.60 -7.58 12.89
C GLU A 48 7.35 -6.70 12.73
N LEU A 49 6.94 -6.41 11.49
CA LEU A 49 5.70 -5.67 11.25
C LEU A 49 4.51 -6.50 11.74
N ARG A 50 3.51 -5.92 12.40
CA ARG A 50 2.28 -6.65 12.80
C ARG A 50 1.34 -6.88 11.62
N GLU A 51 0.47 -7.88 11.73
CA GLU A 51 -0.53 -8.19 10.68
C GLU A 51 -1.58 -7.08 10.50
N ASP A 52 -1.84 -6.34 11.57
CA ASP A 52 -2.78 -5.23 11.62
C ASP A 52 -2.12 -3.86 11.36
N ALA A 53 -0.84 -3.81 10.98
CA ALA A 53 -0.08 -2.56 10.86
C ALA A 53 -0.72 -1.52 9.93
N PHE A 54 -1.46 -1.98 8.91
CA PHE A 54 -2.13 -1.12 7.94
C PHE A 54 -3.66 -1.03 8.14
N GLN A 55 -4.20 -1.51 9.27
CA GLN A 55 -5.66 -1.58 9.47
C GLN A 55 -6.36 -0.22 9.37
N HIS A 56 -5.67 0.86 9.76
CA HIS A 56 -6.21 2.23 9.74
C HIS A 56 -5.73 3.05 8.55
N TYR A 57 -5.01 2.43 7.62
CA TYR A 57 -4.53 3.10 6.43
C TYR A 57 -5.65 3.24 5.41
N VAL A 58 -5.57 4.33 4.64
CA VAL A 58 -6.46 4.61 3.52
C VAL A 58 -5.89 3.94 2.28
N VAL A 59 -6.77 3.34 1.48
CA VAL A 59 -6.47 2.79 0.17
C VAL A 59 -7.14 3.68 -0.87
N ASP A 60 -6.35 4.46 -1.60
CA ASP A 60 -6.84 5.29 -2.71
C ASP A 60 -6.53 4.60 -4.04
N ARG A 61 -7.46 4.64 -4.99
CA ARG A 61 -7.33 3.98 -6.30
C ARG A 61 -7.51 4.98 -7.42
N PHE A 62 -6.51 5.05 -8.29
CA PHE A 62 -6.52 5.90 -9.47
C PHE A 62 -6.35 5.05 -10.72
N ARG A 63 -7.10 5.40 -11.76
CA ARG A 63 -6.96 4.81 -13.10
C ARG A 63 -6.38 5.86 -14.03
N GLY A 64 -5.26 5.53 -14.66
CA GLY A 64 -4.65 6.36 -15.69
C GLY A 64 -5.42 6.30 -17.00
N ALA A 65 -5.18 7.28 -17.88
CA ALA A 65 -5.81 7.36 -19.20
C ALA A 65 -5.53 6.14 -20.10
N HIS A 66 -4.43 5.42 -19.84
CA HIS A 66 -3.99 4.25 -20.59
C HIS A 66 -4.30 2.91 -19.89
N GLY A 67 -5.16 2.92 -18.87
CA GLY A 67 -5.55 1.71 -18.13
C GLY A 67 -4.56 1.27 -17.04
N GLU A 68 -3.56 2.10 -16.72
CA GLU A 68 -2.72 1.91 -15.55
C GLU A 68 -3.55 1.99 -14.26
N GLU A 69 -3.33 1.06 -13.33
CA GLU A 69 -3.96 1.08 -12.02
C GLU A 69 -2.92 1.46 -10.95
N ARG A 70 -3.15 2.58 -10.28
CA ARG A 70 -2.33 3.06 -9.17
C ARG A 70 -3.12 2.97 -7.88
N ILE A 71 -2.57 2.23 -6.92
CA ILE A 71 -3.14 2.04 -5.60
C ILE A 71 -2.21 2.71 -4.60
N TYR A 72 -2.72 3.61 -3.77
CA TYR A 72 -1.94 4.26 -2.71
C TYR A 72 -2.40 3.73 -1.37
N LEU A 73 -1.47 3.18 -0.60
CA LEU A 73 -1.67 2.77 0.79
C LEU A 73 -0.93 3.76 1.69
N ARG A 74 -1.68 4.64 2.35
CA ARG A 74 -1.11 5.73 3.15
C ARG A 74 -1.79 5.89 4.51
N PRO A 75 -1.08 6.43 5.52
CA PRO A 75 -1.68 6.74 6.81
C PRO A 75 -2.90 7.64 6.62
N LYS A 76 -3.96 7.38 7.39
CA LYS A 76 -5.09 8.30 7.44
C LYS A 76 -4.63 9.61 8.06
N VAL A 77 -4.72 10.69 7.29
CA VAL A 77 -4.55 12.04 7.83
C VAL A 77 -5.76 12.36 8.70
N PRO A 78 -5.59 12.76 9.98
CA PRO A 78 -6.69 13.24 10.79
C PRO A 78 -7.15 14.59 10.22
N PHE A 79 -8.27 14.60 9.52
CA PHE A 79 -8.92 15.85 9.16
C PHE A 79 -9.49 16.49 10.43
N GLY A 80 -9.08 17.72 10.74
CA GLY A 80 -9.71 18.55 11.78
C GLY A 80 -9.19 18.39 13.22
N ALA A 81 -8.00 17.83 13.44
CA ALA A 81 -7.33 17.92 14.74
C ALA A 81 -6.68 19.31 14.90
N CYS A 82 -7.48 20.32 15.23
CA CYS A 82 -7.04 21.63 15.72
C CYS A 82 -7.25 21.71 17.22
#